data_AF-A0A9E0UAP9-F1
#
_entry.id   AF-A0A9E0UAP9-F1
#
_cell.length_a   1.000
_cell.length_b   1.000
_cell.length_c   1.000
_cell.angle_alpha   90.00
_cell.angle_beta   90.00
_cell.angle_gamma   90.00
#
_symmetry.space_group_name_H-M   'P 1'
#
loop_
_entity.id
_entity.type
_entity.pdbx_description
1 polymer ?
#
loop_
_entity_poly.entity_id
_entity_poly.type
_entity_poly.pdbx_seq_one_letter_code
_entity_poly.pdbx_strand_id
1 'polypeptide(L)'
;MYAQRHAVAVTTAADGSATAYSPVLTGLLSQIRYVKTDFADGSTITITAEATGETLWTETAVNASATRAPRQATHTTAGAAALYAAGGAAVNDKIALANDRIKIVIADGGDSKSGTFHFILE
;
A
#
# COMPACT_ATOMS: atom_id res chain seq x y z
N MET A 1 13.03 -11.00 -14.47
CA MET A 1 13.07 -10.01 -13.37
C MET A 1 12.98 -10.80 -12.06
N TYR A 2 13.74 -10.43 -11.03
CA TYR A 2 13.67 -11.10 -9.73
C TYR A 2 12.80 -10.27 -8.80
N ALA A 3 11.98 -10.94 -7.99
CA ALA A 3 11.19 -10.23 -6.99
C ALA A 3 12.11 -9.55 -5.96
N GLN A 4 11.78 -8.32 -5.57
CA GLN A 4 12.50 -7.54 -4.58
C GLN A 4 11.60 -7.22 -3.38
N ARG A 5 12.17 -7.27 -2.17
CA ARG A 5 11.51 -6.85 -0.93
C ARG A 5 12.14 -5.56 -0.40
N HIS A 6 11.31 -4.57 -0.10
CA HIS A 6 11.70 -3.33 0.59
C HIS A 6 10.98 -3.22 1.91
N ALA A 7 11.70 -2.86 2.98
CA ALA A 7 11.14 -2.70 4.32
C ALA A 7 11.15 -1.22 4.71
N VAL A 8 10.04 -0.74 5.26
CA VAL A 8 9.90 0.61 5.80
C VAL A 8 9.37 0.50 7.23
N ALA A 9 10.21 0.89 8.20
CA ALA A 9 9.79 1.03 9.59
C ALA A 9 9.11 2.39 9.77
N VAL A 10 8.00 2.42 10.50
CA VAL A 10 7.21 3.62 10.75
C VAL A 10 7.03 3.75 12.25
N THR A 11 7.36 4.92 12.79
CA THR A 11 7.11 5.30 14.19
C THR A 11 6.16 6.48 14.20
N THR A 12 5.16 6.40 15.06
CA THR A 12 4.14 7.44 15.25
C THR A 12 4.65 8.55 16.16
N ALA A 13 4.13 9.75 15.96
CA ALA A 13 4.32 10.88 16.86
C ALA A 13 3.45 10.70 18.13
N ALA A 14 3.56 11.66 19.05
CA ALA A 14 2.81 11.65 20.30
C ALA A 14 1.29 11.68 20.11
N ASP A 15 0.81 12.21 18.98
CA ASP A 15 -0.60 12.22 18.60
C ASP A 15 -1.07 10.93 17.90
N GLY A 16 -0.20 9.93 17.77
CA GLY A 16 -0.49 8.67 17.10
C GLY A 16 -0.50 8.73 15.57
N SER A 17 -0.11 9.86 14.96
CA SER A 17 0.03 9.99 13.51
C SER A 17 1.43 9.62 13.03
N ALA A 18 1.56 9.18 11.79
CA ALA A 18 2.87 9.04 11.14
C ALA A 18 2.77 9.30 9.64
N THR A 19 3.86 9.81 9.05
CA THR A 19 4.08 9.77 7.61
C THR A 19 5.49 9.25 7.34
N ALA A 20 5.60 8.23 6.50
CA ALA A 20 6.88 7.63 6.10
C ALA A 20 6.91 7.37 4.59
N TYR A 21 8.10 7.20 4.05
CA TYR A 21 8.33 7.00 2.62
C TYR A 21 9.29 5.83 2.40
N SER A 22 9.06 5.07 1.33
CA SER A 22 10.07 4.15 0.81
C SER A 22 11.21 4.91 0.11
N PRO A 23 12.34 4.26 -0.19
CA PRO A 23 13.23 4.68 -1.28
C PRO A 23 12.46 4.77 -2.61
N VAL A 24 13.13 5.26 -3.65
CA VAL A 24 12.57 5.22 -5.01
C VAL A 24 12.56 3.78 -5.53
N LEU A 25 11.42 3.36 -6.06
CA LEU A 25 11.12 2.00 -6.49
C LEU A 25 10.69 1.97 -7.95
N THR A 26 11.07 0.90 -8.64
CA THR A 26 10.60 0.58 -9.99
C THR A 26 10.21 -0.88 -10.07
N GLY A 27 9.01 -1.19 -10.52
CA GLY A 27 8.49 -2.55 -10.68
C GLY A 27 7.00 -2.66 -10.44
N LEU A 28 6.47 -3.89 -10.51
CA LEU A 28 5.05 -4.15 -10.28
C LEU A 28 4.81 -4.51 -8.81
N LEU A 29 3.98 -3.74 -8.11
CA LEU A 29 3.66 -4.00 -6.71
C LEU A 29 2.78 -5.26 -6.60
N SER A 30 3.39 -6.33 -6.09
CA SER A 30 2.71 -7.62 -5.93
C SER A 30 1.97 -7.70 -4.60
N GLN A 31 2.65 -7.28 -3.51
CA GLN A 31 2.17 -7.46 -2.15
C GLN A 31 2.69 -6.36 -1.21
N ILE A 32 1.85 -6.00 -0.25
CA ILE A 32 2.18 -5.23 0.95
C ILE A 32 1.98 -6.13 2.16
N ARG A 33 3.02 -6.31 2.99
CA ARG A 33 2.94 -7.01 4.26
C ARG A 33 3.15 -6.01 5.40
N TYR A 34 2.10 -5.80 6.17
CA TYR A 34 2.18 -5.11 7.45
C TYR A 34 2.50 -6.10 8.57
N VAL A 35 3.55 -5.81 9.33
CA VAL A 35 3.91 -6.49 10.56
C VAL A 35 3.65 -5.52 11.71
N LYS A 36 2.64 -5.85 12.51
CA LYS A 36 2.30 -5.14 13.73
C LYS A 36 3.35 -5.44 14.80
N THR A 37 4.12 -4.43 15.17
CA THR A 37 5.05 -4.51 16.30
C THR A 37 4.31 -4.10 17.56
N ASP A 38 3.95 -2.82 17.67
CA ASP A 38 3.30 -2.28 18.86
C ASP A 38 2.24 -1.21 18.58
N PHE A 39 2.02 -0.79 17.32
CA PHE A 39 0.88 0.06 16.93
C PHE A 39 -0.42 -0.31 17.67
N ALA A 40 -1.22 0.69 18.03
CA ALA A 40 -2.49 0.48 18.71
C ALA A 40 -3.49 -0.34 17.86
N ASP A 41 -4.42 -1.00 18.54
CA ASP A 41 -5.64 -1.48 17.89
C ASP A 41 -6.45 -0.28 17.39
N GLY A 42 -7.15 -0.46 16.28
CA GLY A 42 -7.92 0.62 15.66
C GLY A 42 -7.15 1.43 14.60
N SER A 43 -5.86 1.18 14.41
CA SER A 43 -5.01 1.98 13.50
C SER A 43 -5.60 2.07 12.09
N THR A 44 -5.55 3.27 11.51
CA THR A 44 -5.93 3.53 10.12
C THR A 44 -4.66 3.64 9.28
N ILE A 45 -4.59 2.83 8.23
CA ILE A 45 -3.45 2.73 7.32
C ILE A 45 -3.88 3.28 5.96
N THR A 46 -3.14 4.25 5.44
CA THR A 46 -3.30 4.79 4.09
C THR A 46 -1.96 4.77 3.37
N ILE A 47 -1.87 4.00 2.29
CA ILE A 47 -0.66 3.82 1.49
C ILE A 47 -0.97 4.21 0.05
N THR A 48 -0.15 5.08 -0.50
CA THR A 48 -0.31 5.64 -1.86
C THR A 48 1.02 5.63 -2.61
N ALA A 49 0.95 5.57 -3.94
CA ALA A 49 2.06 5.99 -4.79
C ALA A 49 2.20 7.51 -4.66
N GLU A 50 3.39 8.01 -4.36
CA GLU A 50 3.57 9.40 -4.00
C GLU A 50 3.37 10.33 -5.20
N ALA A 51 3.96 10.01 -6.34
CA ALA A 51 3.92 10.88 -7.51
C ALA A 51 2.54 10.90 -8.18
N THR A 52 1.86 9.75 -8.24
CA THR A 52 0.58 9.60 -8.95
C THR A 52 -0.65 9.72 -8.04
N GLY A 53 -0.48 9.52 -6.73
CA GLY A 53 -1.58 9.49 -5.77
C GLY A 53 -2.44 8.22 -5.84
N GLU A 54 -2.05 7.20 -6.64
CA GLU A 54 -2.77 5.94 -6.72
C GLU A 54 -2.84 5.28 -5.33
N THR A 55 -4.03 4.84 -4.93
CA THR A 55 -4.22 4.14 -3.66
C THR A 55 -3.68 2.71 -3.78
N LEU A 56 -2.70 2.38 -2.94
CA LEU A 56 -2.12 1.03 -2.86
C LEU A 56 -2.77 0.21 -1.75
N TRP A 57 -3.12 0.84 -0.62
CA TRP A 57 -3.91 0.20 0.43
C TRP A 57 -4.52 1.27 1.33
N THR A 58 -5.84 1.21 1.55
CA THR A 58 -6.49 1.99 2.59
C THR A 58 -7.36 1.06 3.44
N GLU A 59 -7.23 1.14 4.76
CA GLU A 59 -8.02 0.35 5.69
C GLU A 59 -8.03 0.98 7.08
N THR A 60 -9.21 1.02 7.68
CA THR A 60 -9.45 1.52 9.02
C THR A 60 -9.55 0.36 10.01
N ALA A 61 -9.28 0.62 11.28
CA ALA A 61 -9.44 -0.35 12.36
C ALA A 61 -8.59 -1.63 12.20
N VAL A 62 -7.34 -1.48 11.74
CA VAL A 62 -6.41 -2.61 11.58
C VAL A 62 -5.86 -3.02 12.95
N ASN A 63 -6.18 -4.26 13.36
CA ASN A 63 -5.84 -4.79 14.69
C ASN A 63 -4.71 -5.82 14.69
N ALA A 64 -4.34 -6.38 13.54
CA ALA A 64 -3.33 -7.43 13.43
C ALA A 64 -2.45 -7.27 12.19
N SER A 65 -1.31 -7.95 12.19
CA SER A 65 -0.45 -8.06 11.00
C SER A 65 -1.26 -8.60 9.82
N ALA A 66 -1.10 -7.98 8.66
CA ALA A 66 -1.95 -8.23 7.50
C ALA A 66 -1.15 -8.23 6.21
N THR A 67 -1.69 -8.95 5.22
CA THR A 67 -1.17 -8.95 3.85
C THR A 67 -2.24 -8.39 2.92
N ARG A 68 -1.86 -7.48 2.05
CA ARG A 68 -2.70 -6.99 0.95
C ARG A 68 -1.96 -7.16 -0.36
N ALA A 69 -2.66 -7.60 -1.39
CA ALA A 69 -2.14 -7.74 -2.74
C ALA A 69 -2.94 -6.80 -3.65
N PRO A 70 -2.59 -5.49 -3.66
CA PRO A 70 -3.41 -4.52 -4.36
C PRO A 70 -3.37 -4.74 -5.87
N ARG A 71 -4.51 -4.49 -6.50
CA ARG A 71 -4.69 -4.57 -7.95
C ARG A 71 -5.57 -3.41 -8.40
N GLN A 72 -5.34 -2.93 -9.61
CA GLN A 72 -6.18 -1.94 -10.25
C GLN A 72 -6.81 -2.50 -11.53
N ALA A 73 -7.97 -1.97 -11.90
CA ALA A 73 -8.61 -2.32 -13.15
C ALA A 73 -7.73 -1.89 -14.34
N THR A 74 -7.60 -2.77 -15.33
CA THR A 74 -7.11 -2.41 -16.65
C THR A 74 -8.24 -1.74 -17.44
N HIS A 75 -7.89 -0.91 -18.43
CA HIS A 75 -8.87 -0.11 -19.16
C HIS A 75 -8.72 -0.26 -20.68
N THR A 76 -9.85 -0.13 -21.36
CA THR A 76 -9.91 0.08 -22.80
C THR A 76 -9.36 1.47 -23.18
N THR A 77 -9.15 1.72 -24.46
CA THR A 77 -8.72 3.04 -24.96
C THR A 77 -9.74 4.16 -24.72
N ALA A 78 -11.00 3.81 -24.40
CA ALA A 78 -12.03 4.76 -24.02
C ALA A 78 -12.04 5.11 -22.51
N GLY A 79 -11.10 4.55 -21.73
CA GLY A 79 -11.02 4.76 -20.28
C GLY A 79 -12.04 3.97 -19.47
N ALA A 80 -12.84 3.10 -20.10
CA ALA A 80 -13.72 2.16 -19.41
C ALA A 80 -12.96 0.90 -18.99
N ALA A 81 -13.27 0.35 -17.81
CA ALA A 81 -12.64 -0.87 -17.31
C ALA A 81 -12.80 -2.02 -18.32
N ALA A 82 -11.72 -2.75 -18.59
CA ALA A 82 -11.78 -3.99 -19.35
C ALA A 82 -12.44 -5.07 -18.49
N LEU A 83 -13.40 -5.80 -19.04
CA LEU A 83 -14.14 -6.84 -18.33
C LEU A 83 -13.91 -8.20 -18.98
N TYR A 84 -13.95 -9.29 -18.20
CA TYR A 84 -13.86 -10.65 -18.74
C TYR A 84 -15.03 -11.00 -19.67
N ALA A 85 -16.19 -10.38 -19.42
CA ALA A 85 -17.41 -10.49 -20.22
C ALA A 85 -18.24 -9.21 -20.06
N ALA A 86 -19.19 -8.96 -20.97
CA ALA A 86 -20.08 -7.80 -20.89
C ALA A 86 -20.85 -7.77 -19.55
N GLY A 87 -20.77 -6.65 -18.82
CA GLY A 87 -21.38 -6.49 -17.49
C GLY A 87 -20.70 -7.32 -16.37
N GLY A 88 -19.54 -7.93 -16.64
CA GLY A 88 -18.82 -8.78 -15.70
C GLY A 88 -17.81 -8.04 -14.80
N ALA A 89 -16.95 -8.81 -14.14
CA ALA A 89 -15.88 -8.28 -13.30
C ALA A 89 -14.75 -7.66 -14.13
N ALA A 90 -14.15 -6.60 -13.58
CA ALA A 90 -12.98 -5.96 -14.15
C ALA A 90 -11.77 -6.90 -14.19
N VAL A 91 -11.02 -6.83 -15.29
CA VAL A 91 -9.70 -7.44 -15.41
C VAL A 91 -8.73 -6.57 -14.62
N ASN A 92 -8.27 -7.11 -13.50
CA ASN A 92 -7.38 -6.41 -12.58
C ASN A 92 -5.93 -6.85 -12.76
N ASP A 93 -5.00 -5.90 -12.67
CA ASP A 93 -3.56 -6.15 -12.73
C ASP A 93 -2.80 -5.42 -11.61
N LYS A 94 -1.52 -5.73 -11.45
CA LYS A 94 -0.63 -5.09 -10.48
C LYS A 94 -0.45 -3.61 -10.80
N ILE A 95 -0.22 -2.84 -9.75
CA ILE A 95 0.03 -1.40 -9.86
C ILE A 95 1.53 -1.21 -10.10
N ALA A 96 1.88 -0.47 -11.15
CA ALA A 96 3.27 -0.19 -11.48
C ALA A 96 3.76 1.01 -10.69
N LEU A 97 4.94 0.88 -10.09
CA LEU A 97 5.72 2.01 -9.59
C LEU A 97 6.85 2.24 -10.58
N ALA A 98 6.99 3.48 -11.07
CA ALA A 98 7.96 3.82 -12.09
C ALA A 98 8.77 5.02 -11.63
N ASN A 99 9.95 4.76 -11.03
CA ASN A 99 10.77 5.80 -10.40
C ASN A 99 9.94 6.62 -9.39
N ASP A 100 9.17 5.92 -8.56
CA ASP A 100 8.23 6.52 -7.60
C ASP A 100 8.54 6.05 -6.17
N ARG A 101 7.98 6.71 -5.16
CA ARG A 101 8.04 6.28 -3.77
C ARG A 101 6.65 5.85 -3.30
N ILE A 102 6.64 4.98 -2.30
CA ILE A 102 5.43 4.64 -1.59
C ILE A 102 5.34 5.55 -0.36
N LYS A 103 4.25 6.29 -0.26
CA LYS A 103 3.90 7.08 0.93
C LYS A 103 3.01 6.26 1.84
N ILE A 104 3.37 6.20 3.12
CA ILE A 104 2.62 5.52 4.19
C ILE A 104 2.15 6.60 5.15
N VAL A 105 0.85 6.64 5.43
CA VAL A 105 0.24 7.48 6.45
C VAL A 105 -0.47 6.58 7.46
N ILE A 106 -0.19 6.81 8.73
CA ILE A 106 -0.84 6.14 9.87
C ILE A 106 -1.63 7.19 10.63
N ALA A 107 -2.87 6.86 10.98
CA ALA A 107 -3.66 7.57 11.97
C ALA A 107 -4.05 6.60 13.10
N ASP A 108 -4.21 7.14 14.31
CA ASP A 108 -4.57 6.38 15.51
C ASP A 108 -3.65 5.18 15.80
N GLY A 109 -2.35 5.31 15.50
CA GLY A 109 -1.35 4.27 15.75
C GLY A 109 -0.88 4.18 17.20
N GLY A 110 -1.32 5.11 18.07
CA GLY A 110 -0.92 5.25 19.47
C GLY A 110 0.36 6.08 19.65
N ASP A 111 0.59 6.64 20.84
CA ASP A 111 1.75 7.50 21.13
C ASP A 111 3.08 6.74 20.99
N SER A 112 3.96 7.23 20.10
CA SER A 112 5.35 6.78 19.98
C SER A 112 5.51 5.28 19.71
N LYS A 113 4.54 4.70 19.00
CA LYS A 113 4.52 3.27 18.66
C LYS A 113 5.02 3.01 17.25
N SER A 114 5.35 1.76 16.96
CA SER A 114 5.96 1.35 15.70
C SER A 114 5.26 0.18 14.98
N GLY A 115 5.53 0.11 13.67
CA GLY A 115 5.15 -0.98 12.80
C GLY A 115 6.05 -1.02 11.58
N THR A 116 6.08 -2.16 10.88
CA THR A 116 6.91 -2.32 9.67
C THR A 116 6.07 -2.74 8.48
N PHE A 117 6.33 -2.13 7.33
CA PHE A 117 5.73 -2.46 6.05
C PHE A 117 6.78 -3.05 5.12
N HIS A 118 6.47 -4.21 4.53
CA HIS A 118 7.27 -4.82 3.48
C HIS A 118 6.53 -4.73 2.15
N PHE A 119 7.20 -4.18 1.14
CA PHE A 119 6.69 -4.08 -0.22
C PHE A 119 7.42 -5.09 -1.11
N ILE A 120 6.65 -5.94 -1.79
CA ILE A 120 7.17 -6.92 -2.75
C ILE A 120 6.90 -6.42 -4.15
N LEU A 121 7.98 -6.18 -4.90
CA LEU A 121 7.97 -5.80 -6.30
C LEU A 121 8.41 -6.98 -7.17
N GLU A 122 7.81 -7.11 -8.34
CA GLU A 122 8.19 -8.07 -9.38
C GLU A 122 8.75 -7.40 -10.62
#